data_AF-N9DEA7-F1
#
_entry.id   AF-N9DEA7-F1
#
_cell.length_a   1.000
_cell.length_b   1.000
_cell.length_c   1.000
_cell.angle_alpha   90.00
_cell.angle_beta   90.00
_cell.angle_gamma   90.00
#
_symmetry.space_group_name_H-M   'P 1'
#
loop_
_entity.id
_entity.type
_entity.pdbx_description
1 polymer ?
#
loop_
_entity_poly.entity_id
_entity_poly.type
_entity_poly.pdbx_seq_one_letter_code
_entity_poly.pdbx_strand_id
1 'polypeptide(L)'
;MNLEYSHKPNYYFFAHKLVLFLEGEVRKHPEHLRETYNLHEIYDLFNHDFASTSTNLEGILNIADEYVIETAYGAQPLISKYRIIAENHILELDFNSNAINELIAGKSIHYPQVA
;
A
#
# COMPACT_ATOMS: atom_id res chain seq x y z
N MET A 1 10.67 -28.30 -9.43
CA MET A 1 9.57 -27.35 -9.70
C MET A 1 9.90 -26.07 -8.96
N ASN A 2 10.33 -25.02 -9.68
CA ASN A 2 10.66 -23.70 -9.12
C ASN A 2 9.64 -22.71 -9.68
N LEU A 3 8.57 -22.47 -8.92
CA LEU A 3 7.50 -21.52 -9.28
C LEU A 3 7.61 -20.19 -8.50
N GLU A 4 8.53 -20.06 -7.54
CA GLU A 4 8.53 -18.92 -6.61
C GLU A 4 9.29 -17.67 -7.07
N TYR A 5 10.02 -17.71 -8.19
CA TYR A 5 10.91 -16.60 -8.57
C TYR A 5 10.41 -15.71 -9.70
N SER A 6 9.29 -16.03 -10.38
CA SER A 6 8.85 -15.25 -11.55
C SER A 6 7.86 -14.13 -11.25
N HIS A 7 7.34 -14.01 -10.02
CA HIS A 7 6.29 -13.03 -9.68
C HIS A 7 6.78 -11.80 -8.90
N LYS A 8 7.99 -11.84 -8.32
CA LYS A 8 8.52 -10.73 -7.50
C LYS A 8 8.53 -9.36 -8.21
N PRO A 9 8.90 -9.25 -9.51
CA PRO A 9 8.87 -7.97 -10.20
C PRO A 9 7.47 -7.33 -10.26
N ASN A 10 6.42 -8.15 -10.40
CA ASN A 10 5.05 -7.66 -10.43
C ASN A 10 4.58 -7.16 -9.06
N TYR A 11 5.08 -7.75 -7.96
CA TYR A 11 4.63 -7.34 -6.62
C TYR A 11 5.17 -5.97 -6.24
N TYR A 12 6.45 -5.70 -6.51
CA TYR A 12 7.01 -4.35 -6.31
C TYR A 12 6.30 -3.31 -7.19
N PHE A 13 5.95 -3.67 -8.43
CA PHE A 13 5.17 -2.81 -9.30
C PHE A 13 3.77 -2.49 -8.73
N PHE A 14 3.04 -3.51 -8.27
CA PHE A 14 1.71 -3.29 -7.68
C PHE A 14 1.76 -2.59 -6.33
N ALA A 15 2.77 -2.86 -5.50
CA ALA A 15 3.00 -2.14 -4.25
C ALA A 15 3.28 -0.66 -4.52
N HIS A 16 4.14 -0.35 -5.49
CA HIS A 16 4.40 1.03 -5.90
C HIS A 16 3.13 1.75 -6.36
N LYS A 17 2.33 1.10 -7.23
CA LYS A 17 1.03 1.63 -7.68
C LYS A 17 0.09 1.89 -6.52
N LEU A 18 -0.01 0.96 -5.58
CA LEU A 18 -0.86 1.08 -4.40
C LEU A 18 -0.41 2.27 -3.54
N VAL A 19 0.89 2.41 -3.27
CA VAL A 19 1.40 3.52 -2.47
C VAL A 19 1.14 4.87 -3.12
N LEU A 20 1.33 5.00 -4.44
CA LEU A 20 1.00 6.24 -5.16
C LEU A 20 -0.49 6.58 -5.10
N PHE A 21 -1.35 5.56 -5.22
CA PHE A 21 -2.79 5.73 -5.07
C PHE A 21 -3.15 6.24 -3.67
N LEU A 22 -2.64 5.57 -2.63
CA LEU A 22 -2.90 5.94 -1.23
C LEU A 22 -2.30 7.31 -0.88
N GLU A 23 -1.12 7.65 -1.39
CA GLU A 23 -0.53 8.98 -1.24
C GLU A 23 -1.48 10.06 -1.78
N GLY A 24 -2.05 9.82 -2.97
CA GLY A 24 -3.03 10.71 -3.59
C GLY A 24 -4.29 10.87 -2.74
N GLU A 25 -4.83 9.79 -2.20
CA GLU A 25 -6.01 9.82 -1.35
C GLU A 25 -5.76 10.56 -0.03
N VAL A 26 -4.65 10.26 0.65
CA VAL A 26 -4.24 10.97 1.87
C VAL A 26 -4.03 12.46 1.64
N ARG A 27 -3.45 12.85 0.49
CA ARG A 27 -3.28 14.28 0.16
C ARG A 27 -4.62 15.00 -0.07
N LYS A 28 -5.65 14.30 -0.54
CA LYS A 28 -7.00 14.85 -0.71
C LYS A 28 -7.80 14.89 0.60
N HIS A 29 -7.64 13.86 1.42
CA HIS A 29 -8.42 13.62 2.65
C HIS A 29 -7.50 13.28 3.83
N PRO A 30 -6.64 14.24 4.28
CA PRO A 30 -5.64 13.99 5.32
C PRO A 30 -6.21 13.62 6.69
N GLU A 31 -7.46 13.99 6.95
CA GLU A 31 -8.19 13.70 8.19
C GLU A 31 -8.70 12.25 8.27
N HIS A 32 -8.73 11.52 7.16
CA HIS A 32 -9.16 10.14 7.13
C HIS A 32 -8.01 9.21 7.54
N LEU A 33 -7.98 8.85 8.82
CA LEU A 33 -6.99 7.92 9.37
C LEU A 33 -7.33 6.44 9.12
N ARG A 34 -8.53 6.14 8.62
CA ARG A 34 -8.99 4.80 8.29
C ARG A 34 -9.83 4.85 7.03
N GLU A 35 -9.56 3.93 6.12
CA GLU A 35 -10.30 3.80 4.87
C GLU A 35 -10.71 2.35 4.61
N THR A 36 -11.77 2.18 3.83
CA THR A 36 -12.24 0.88 3.38
C THR A 36 -12.40 0.92 1.86
N TYR A 37 -11.61 0.11 1.17
CA TYR A 37 -11.64 -0.01 -0.28
C TYR A 37 -12.37 -1.29 -0.66
N ASN A 38 -13.14 -1.22 -1.75
CA ASN A 38 -13.65 -2.43 -2.36
C ASN A 38 -12.48 -3.17 -3.05
N LEU A 39 -12.37 -4.49 -2.91
CA LEU A 39 -11.32 -5.24 -3.62
C LEU A 39 -11.43 -5.13 -5.15
N HIS A 40 -12.60 -4.77 -5.68
CA HIS A 40 -12.78 -4.42 -7.09
C HIS A 40 -12.03 -3.13 -7.49
N GLU A 41 -11.97 -2.13 -6.61
CA GLU A 41 -11.19 -0.90 -6.88
C GLU A 41 -9.70 -1.20 -6.93
N ILE A 42 -9.23 -2.09 -6.04
CA ILE A 42 -7.84 -2.58 -6.06
C ILE A 42 -7.59 -3.40 -7.33
N TYR A 43 -8.59 -4.15 -7.81
CA TYR A 43 -8.51 -4.93 -9.05
C TYR A 43 -8.34 -4.03 -10.27
N ASP A 44 -9.11 -2.95 -10.35
CA ASP A 44 -8.98 -1.94 -11.39
C ASP A 44 -7.60 -1.25 -11.31
N LEU A 45 -7.14 -0.89 -10.10
CA LEU A 45 -5.81 -0.32 -9.88
C LEU A 45 -4.68 -1.24 -10.36
N PHE A 46 -4.85 -2.56 -10.17
CA PHE A 46 -3.90 -3.59 -10.56
C PHE A 46 -4.11 -4.07 -12.01
N ASN A 47 -4.79 -3.28 -12.84
CA ASN A 47 -5.04 -3.58 -14.26
C ASN A 47 -5.75 -4.93 -14.48
N HIS A 48 -6.69 -5.27 -13.60
CA HIS A 48 -7.46 -6.51 -13.65
C HIS A 48 -6.61 -7.79 -13.43
N ASP A 49 -5.48 -7.69 -12.72
CA ASP A 49 -4.69 -8.86 -12.31
C ASP A 49 -5.31 -9.54 -11.08
N PHE A 50 -6.01 -10.66 -11.31
CA PHE A 50 -6.78 -11.34 -10.27
C PHE A 50 -5.90 -11.94 -9.18
N ALA A 51 -4.72 -12.46 -9.53
CA ALA A 51 -3.82 -13.07 -8.55
C ALA A 51 -3.30 -12.01 -7.56
N SER A 52 -3.00 -10.81 -8.06
CA SER A 52 -2.49 -9.67 -7.29
C SER A 52 -3.53 -9.06 -6.35
N THR A 53 -4.82 -9.21 -6.64
CA THR A 53 -5.91 -8.76 -5.75
C THR A 53 -6.51 -9.85 -4.88
N SER A 54 -5.98 -11.06 -4.94
CA SER A 54 -6.44 -12.19 -4.13
C SER A 54 -5.27 -12.83 -3.41
N THR A 55 -4.73 -13.93 -3.94
CA THR A 55 -3.69 -14.75 -3.30
C THR A 55 -2.42 -13.97 -2.99
N ASN A 56 -2.08 -12.96 -3.80
CA ASN A 56 -0.82 -12.24 -3.66
C ASN A 56 -0.99 -10.87 -2.99
N LEU A 57 -2.22 -10.45 -2.66
CA LEU A 57 -2.49 -9.11 -2.16
C LEU A 57 -1.78 -8.83 -0.83
N GLU A 58 -1.76 -9.82 0.07
CA GLU A 58 -1.03 -9.71 1.34
C GLU A 58 0.48 -9.51 1.13
N GLY A 59 1.07 -10.25 0.18
CA GLY A 59 2.49 -10.08 -0.18
C GLY A 59 2.79 -8.70 -0.76
N ILE A 60 1.88 -8.15 -1.55
CA ILE A 60 1.99 -6.80 -2.11
C ILE A 60 1.88 -5.73 -1.01
N LEU A 61 0.93 -5.90 -0.06
CA LEU A 61 0.77 -5.00 1.08
C LEU A 61 2.01 -5.02 1.99
N ASN A 62 2.61 -6.18 2.22
CA ASN A 62 3.87 -6.28 2.98
C ASN A 62 5.02 -5.53 2.30
N ILE A 63 5.09 -5.51 0.97
CA ILE A 63 6.08 -4.71 0.25
C ILE A 63 5.75 -3.21 0.36
N ALA A 64 4.47 -2.84 0.39
CA ALA A 64 4.06 -1.44 0.57
C ALA A 64 4.53 -0.87 1.93
N ASP A 65 4.69 -1.71 2.96
CA ASP A 65 5.26 -1.29 4.25
C ASP A 65 6.73 -0.86 4.17
N GLU A 66 7.46 -1.27 3.12
CA GLU A 66 8.85 -0.82 2.88
C GLU A 66 8.92 0.62 2.34
N TYR A 67 7.78 1.21 1.96
CA TYR A 67 7.68 2.59 1.50
C TYR A 67 7.46 3.51 2.69
N VAL A 68 8.50 4.26 3.04
CA VAL A 68 8.57 4.96 4.32
C VAL A 68 8.75 6.46 4.17
N ILE A 69 8.26 7.22 5.14
CA ILE A 69 8.45 8.67 5.25
C ILE A 69 9.28 8.93 6.51
N GLU A 70 10.26 9.83 6.41
CA GLU A 70 11.06 10.26 7.56
C GLU A 70 10.22 11.13 8.50
N THR A 71 9.96 10.63 9.70
CA THR A 71 9.25 11.33 10.77
C THR A 71 10.17 11.65 11.94
N ALA A 72 9.69 12.41 12.92
CA ALA A 72 10.41 12.64 14.18
C ALA A 72 10.72 11.35 14.97
N TYR A 73 10.03 10.25 14.66
CA TYR A 73 10.21 8.93 15.29
C TYR A 73 10.98 7.94 14.41
N GLY A 74 11.60 8.43 13.33
CA GLY A 74 12.32 7.65 12.33
C GLY A 74 11.51 7.40 11.06
N ALA A 75 12.04 6.56 10.18
CA ALA A 75 11.35 6.14 8.96
C ALA A 75 10.11 5.28 9.32
N GLN A 76 8.92 5.70 8.89
CA GLN A 76 7.68 4.98 9.16
C GLN A 76 6.85 4.78 7.88
N PRO A 77 6.14 3.65 7.74
CA PRO A 77 5.25 3.40 6.60
C PRO A 77 4.03 4.31 6.64
N LEU A 78 3.44 4.54 5.46
CA LEU A 78 2.16 5.25 5.33
C LEU A 78 0.99 4.42 5.91
N ILE A 79 1.00 3.10 5.68
CA ILE A 79 0.01 2.17 6.22
C ILE A 79 0.49 1.72 7.61
N SER A 80 -0.37 1.82 8.62
CA SER A 80 -0.07 1.33 9.97
C SER A 80 -0.60 -0.08 10.21
N LYS A 81 -1.73 -0.40 9.56
CA LYS A 81 -2.39 -1.69 9.65
C LYS A 81 -3.29 -1.89 8.44
N TYR A 82 -3.46 -3.14 8.04
CA TYR A 82 -4.45 -3.52 7.05
C TYR A 82 -5.21 -4.77 7.46
N ARG A 83 -6.38 -4.97 6.86
CA ARG A 83 -7.16 -6.21 6.95
C ARG A 83 -7.87 -6.49 5.64
N ILE A 84 -7.60 -7.66 5.06
CA ILE A 84 -8.35 -8.19 3.92
C ILE A 84 -9.53 -8.99 4.47
N ILE A 85 -10.74 -8.64 4.08
CA ILE A 85 -11.98 -9.35 4.45
C ILE A 85 -12.58 -9.89 3.15
N ALA A 86 -12.11 -11.06 2.74
CA ALA A 86 -12.43 -11.66 1.44
C ALA A 86 -13.93 -11.96 1.28
N GLU A 87 -14.60 -12.35 2.36
CA GLU A 87 -16.04 -12.65 2.37
C GLU A 87 -16.87 -11.43 1.98
N ASN A 88 -16.42 -10.25 2.42
CA ASN A 88 -17.10 -8.97 2.19
C ASN A 88 -16.51 -8.21 0.99
N HIS A 89 -15.47 -8.74 0.33
CA HIS A 89 -14.76 -8.11 -0.78
C HIS A 89 -14.22 -6.72 -0.43
N ILE A 90 -13.66 -6.55 0.77
CA ILE A 90 -13.10 -5.26 1.22
C ILE A 90 -11.67 -5.39 1.75
N LEU A 91 -10.93 -4.29 1.61
CA LEU A 91 -9.65 -4.01 2.24
C LEU A 91 -9.83 -2.84 3.21
N GLU A 92 -9.65 -3.08 4.50
CA GLU A 92 -9.57 -2.00 5.50
C GLU A 92 -8.11 -1.58 5.68
N LEU A 93 -7.84 -0.27 5.68
CA LEU A 93 -6.53 0.30 5.96
C LEU A 93 -6.65 1.30 7.12
N ASP A 94 -5.73 1.22 8.08
CA ASP A 94 -5.49 2.28 9.06
C ASP A 94 -4.17 2.98 8.69
N PHE A 95 -4.17 4.29 8.51
CA PHE A 95 -2.99 5.07 8.15
C PHE A 95 -2.19 5.52 9.37
N ASN A 96 -0.89 5.68 9.19
CA ASN A 96 0.01 6.22 10.19
C ASN A 96 -0.08 7.76 10.23
N SER A 97 -0.66 8.30 11.30
CA SER A 97 -0.84 9.74 11.46
C SER A 97 0.46 10.55 11.43
N ASN A 98 1.58 9.99 11.93
CA ASN A 98 2.88 10.66 11.84
C ASN A 98 3.35 10.76 10.38
N ALA A 99 3.21 9.68 9.61
CA ALA A 99 3.58 9.65 8.21
C ALA A 99 2.69 10.61 7.39
N ILE A 100 1.39 10.65 7.67
CA ILE A 100 0.44 11.60 7.07
C ILE A 100 0.88 13.04 7.31
N ASN A 101 1.18 13.41 8.56
CA ASN A 101 1.58 14.78 8.92
C ASN A 101 2.80 15.24 8.11
N GLU A 102 3.78 14.35 7.96
CA GLU A 102 5.01 14.61 7.21
C GLU A 102 4.74 14.70 5.70
N LEU A 103 3.84 13.86 5.17
CA LEU A 103 3.42 13.90 3.77
C LEU A 103 2.72 15.23 3.41
N ILE A 104 1.85 15.71 4.30
CA ILE A 104 1.16 17.00 4.16
C ILE A 104 2.15 18.17 4.30
N ALA A 105 3.16 18.03 5.17
CA ALA A 105 4.26 18.98 5.29
C ALA A 105 5.19 19.02 4.06
N GLY A 106 4.92 18.19 3.05
CA GLY A 106 5.63 18.20 1.77
C GLY A 106 6.80 17.23 1.69
N LYS A 107 7.01 16.38 2.70
CA LYS A 107 7.98 15.28 2.57
C LYS A 107 7.48 14.25 1.55
N SER A 108 8.43 13.54 0.98
CA SER A 108 8.19 12.50 -0.01
C SER A 108 8.36 11.12 0.61
N ILE A 109 7.67 10.14 0.03
CA ILE A 109 7.85 8.73 0.36
C ILE A 109 9.18 8.26 -0.23
N HIS A 110 9.98 7.59 0.60
CA HIS A 110 11.20 6.92 0.19
C HIS A 110 10.89 5.50 -0.29
N TYR A 111 11.41 5.19 -1.46
CA TYR A 111 11.25 3.89 -2.11
C TYR A 111 12.18 2.84 -1.49
N PRO A 112 11.75 1.56 -1.42
CA PRO A 112 12.63 0.48 -1.03
C PRO A 112 13.85 0.43 -1.95
N GLN A 113 15.03 0.33 -1.36
CA GLN A 113 16.27 0.08 -2.08
C GLN A 113 16.28 -1.39 -2.48
N VAL A 114 15.55 -1.73 -3.54
CA VAL A 114 15.61 -3.07 -4.14
C VAL A 114 17.02 -3.31 -4.69
N ALA A 115 17.65 -4.39 -4.20
CA ALA A 115 18.97 -4.87 -4.64
C ALA A 115 18.91 -5.63 -5.96
#